data_AF-A0A917ADK0-F1
#
_entry.id   AF-A0A917ADK0-F1
#
_cell.length_a   1.000
_cell.length_b   1.000
_cell.length_c   1.000
_cell.angle_alpha   90.00
_cell.angle_beta   90.00
_cell.angle_gamma   90.00
#
_symmetry.space_group_name_H-M   'P 1'
#
loop_
_entity.id
_entity.type
_entity.pdbx_description
1 polymer ?
#
loop_
_entity_poly.entity_id
_entity_poly.type
_entity_poly.pdbx_seq_one_letter_code
_entity_poly.pdbx_strand_id
1 'polypeptide(L)'
;MRFDLSRYYNLLQVFDLAGRRIFGSEWQGDEVGARPVADPNSIKKQRYEFRNKIAELDGQIAPLQAQFGIDLDIEEAKETSEKLRPLKQKRSALVLEFNNLPYLTESWVASDNAFKRRMRVENELRAAFREEKLELILSTADVVKWRHWEEYSDFKVYFDLSMVRLPLSHTQQRRRAAGFVRKPDLDAWLVRFGAAKITGEPEEREHLRNWLEDKVRSDKAKARSKESYRAEAQRRFPSITIRMFNSVWDQAVPEAWKQPGRTRTKSGKK
;
A
#
# COMPACT_ATOMS: atom_id res chain seq x y z
N MET A 1 24.93 -11.50 -28.72
CA MET A 1 24.86 -11.81 -27.27
C MET A 1 23.42 -12.14 -26.90
N ARG A 2 23.16 -13.20 -26.13
CA ARG A 2 21.82 -13.50 -25.58
C ARG A 2 21.67 -12.79 -24.22
N PHE A 3 20.58 -12.06 -24.03
CA PHE A 3 20.24 -11.45 -22.75
C PHE A 3 19.76 -12.53 -21.77
N ASP A 4 20.56 -12.84 -20.75
CA ASP A 4 20.27 -13.87 -19.76
C ASP A 4 19.44 -13.29 -18.61
N LEU A 5 18.12 -13.47 -18.66
CA LEU A 5 17.17 -12.96 -17.67
C LEU A 5 17.43 -13.47 -16.24
N SER A 6 18.15 -14.58 -16.06
CA SER A 6 18.44 -15.13 -14.73
C SER A 6 19.32 -14.21 -13.87
N ARG A 7 20.07 -13.30 -14.52
CA ARG A 7 21.04 -12.39 -13.89
C ARG A 7 20.47 -11.01 -13.55
N TYR A 8 19.21 -10.77 -13.87
CA TYR A 8 18.57 -9.46 -13.69
C TYR A 8 17.31 -9.55 -12.85
N TYR A 9 17.00 -8.47 -12.14
CA TYR A 9 15.67 -8.19 -11.64
C TYR A 9 14.94 -7.30 -12.64
N ASN A 10 13.65 -7.58 -12.87
CA ASN A 10 12.80 -6.59 -13.53
C ASN A 10 12.50 -5.42 -12.58
N LEU A 11 12.12 -4.28 -13.12
CA LEU A 11 11.87 -3.07 -12.34
C LEU A 11 10.79 -3.22 -11.24
N LEU A 12 9.79 -4.08 -11.43
CA LEU A 12 8.79 -4.36 -10.38
C LEU A 12 9.42 -5.11 -9.20
N GLN A 13 10.28 -6.10 -9.47
CA GLN A 13 11.03 -6.80 -8.43
C GLN A 13 12.00 -5.87 -7.72
N VAL A 14 12.69 -4.99 -8.46
CA VAL A 14 13.57 -3.96 -7.90
C VAL A 14 12.80 -3.08 -6.92
N PHE A 15 11.62 -2.61 -7.33
CA PHE A 15 10.75 -1.79 -6.51
C PHE A 15 10.27 -2.51 -5.23
N ASP A 16 9.79 -3.75 -5.36
CA ASP A 16 9.32 -4.54 -4.22
C ASP A 16 10.45 -4.86 -3.23
N LEU A 17 11.62 -5.27 -3.71
CA LEU A 17 12.79 -5.55 -2.86
C LEU A 17 13.29 -4.30 -2.14
N ALA A 18 13.34 -3.16 -2.83
CA ALA A 18 13.69 -1.89 -2.21
C ALA A 18 12.68 -1.49 -1.13
N GLY A 19 11.38 -1.62 -1.42
CA GLY A 19 10.31 -1.34 -0.45
C GLY A 19 10.41 -2.18 0.81
N ARG A 20 10.59 -3.51 0.67
CA ARG A 20 10.79 -4.43 1.80
C ARG A 20 12.03 -4.08 2.62
N ARG A 21 13.11 -3.64 1.99
CA ARG A 21 14.35 -3.26 2.69
C ARG A 21 14.22 -1.92 3.42
N ILE A 22 13.48 -0.97 2.85
CA ILE A 22 13.29 0.36 3.44
C ILE A 22 12.27 0.33 4.58
N PHE A 23 11.19 -0.45 4.44
CA PHE A 23 10.03 -0.40 5.34
C PHE A 23 9.78 -1.68 6.13
N GLY A 24 10.46 -2.78 5.83
CA GLY A 24 10.30 -4.05 6.55
C GLY A 24 8.86 -4.54 6.55
N SER A 25 8.28 -4.72 7.74
CA SER A 25 6.91 -5.22 7.94
C SER A 25 5.81 -4.24 7.53
N GLU A 26 6.11 -2.96 7.34
CA GLU A 26 5.13 -1.99 6.86
C GLU A 26 4.89 -2.09 5.35
N TRP A 27 5.78 -2.76 4.62
CA TRP A 27 5.64 -3.00 3.18
C TRP A 27 4.69 -4.16 2.92
N GLN A 28 3.56 -3.89 2.27
CA GLN A 28 2.53 -4.91 2.04
C GLN A 28 2.49 -5.41 0.59
N GLY A 29 3.20 -4.72 -0.31
CA GLY A 29 3.23 -5.00 -1.74
C GLY A 29 2.04 -4.39 -2.50
N ASP A 30 1.06 -3.81 -1.82
CA ASP A 30 -0.03 -3.06 -2.44
C ASP A 30 0.41 -1.65 -2.87
N GLU A 31 1.56 -1.19 -2.39
CA GLU A 31 2.18 0.09 -2.74
C GLU A 31 2.40 0.25 -4.25
N VAL A 32 2.59 -0.86 -4.98
CA VAL A 32 2.73 -0.87 -6.45
C VAL A 32 1.53 -0.23 -7.14
N GLY A 33 0.32 -0.49 -6.62
CA GLY A 33 -0.94 0.03 -7.13
C GLY A 33 -1.42 1.30 -6.46
N ALA A 34 -0.73 1.78 -5.42
CA ALA A 34 -1.16 2.93 -4.64
C ALA A 34 -1.20 4.19 -5.49
N ARG A 35 -2.29 4.96 -5.36
CA ARG A 35 -2.55 6.19 -6.13
C ARG A 35 -2.56 7.40 -5.19
N PRO A 36 -2.27 8.60 -5.71
CA PRO A 36 -2.42 9.81 -4.93
C PRO A 36 -3.88 9.94 -4.48
N VAL A 37 -4.06 10.10 -3.17
CA VAL A 37 -5.33 10.45 -2.52
C VAL A 37 -5.13 11.79 -1.82
N ALA A 38 -6.22 12.50 -1.49
CA ALA A 38 -6.08 13.72 -0.71
C ALA A 38 -5.50 13.37 0.68
N ASP A 39 -4.62 14.22 1.20
CA ASP A 39 -3.93 13.98 2.47
C ASP A 39 -4.95 13.90 3.63
N PRO A 40 -5.08 12.75 4.33
CA PRO A 40 -6.04 12.59 5.42
C PRO A 40 -5.84 13.61 6.54
N ASN A 41 -4.61 14.05 6.78
CA ASN A 41 -4.31 15.02 7.83
C ASN A 41 -4.88 16.39 7.51
N SER A 42 -4.83 16.82 6.24
CA SER A 42 -5.46 18.06 5.79
C SER A 42 -6.97 18.07 6.08
N ILE A 43 -7.68 16.99 5.76
CA ILE A 43 -9.11 16.85 6.03
C ILE A 43 -9.40 16.77 7.53
N LYS A 44 -8.55 16.06 8.30
CA LYS A 44 -8.67 15.97 9.76
C LYS A 44 -8.53 17.35 10.41
N LYS A 45 -7.56 18.15 9.94
CA LYS A 45 -7.34 19.53 10.39
C LYS A 45 -8.54 20.42 10.05
N GLN A 46 -9.03 20.38 8.81
CA GLN A 46 -10.22 21.13 8.39
C GLN A 46 -11.43 20.78 9.25
N ARG A 47 -11.71 19.48 9.46
CA ARG A 47 -12.81 19.03 10.32
C ARG A 47 -12.69 19.55 11.75
N TYR A 48 -11.47 19.58 12.31
CA TYR A 48 -11.22 20.12 13.63
C TYR A 48 -11.47 21.65 13.67
N GLU A 49 -10.97 22.39 12.69
CA GLU A 49 -11.20 23.83 12.57
C GLU A 49 -12.69 24.18 12.46
N PHE A 50 -13.45 23.44 11.65
CA PHE A 50 -14.90 23.61 11.54
C PHE A 50 -15.61 23.31 12.86
N ARG A 51 -15.25 22.24 13.56
CA ARG A 51 -15.82 21.93 14.89
C ARG A 51 -15.58 23.05 15.88
N ASN A 52 -14.36 23.60 15.91
CA ASN A 52 -14.04 24.70 16.82
C ASN A 52 -14.83 25.97 16.49
N LYS A 53 -14.94 26.33 15.20
CA LYS A 53 -15.73 27.50 14.78
C LYS A 53 -17.22 27.33 15.07
N ILE A 54 -17.77 26.12 14.89
CA ILE A 54 -19.16 25.82 15.23
C ILE A 54 -19.37 25.94 16.75
N ALA A 55 -18.47 25.39 17.56
CA ALA A 55 -18.53 25.48 19.01
C ALA A 55 -18.40 26.94 19.51
N GLU A 56 -17.54 27.74 18.88
CA GLU A 56 -17.40 29.17 19.18
C GLU A 56 -18.71 29.93 18.87
N LEU A 57 -19.30 29.69 17.70
CA LEU A 57 -20.60 30.28 17.35
C LEU A 57 -21.72 29.80 18.29
N ASP A 58 -21.71 28.54 18.69
CA ASP A 58 -22.66 28.02 19.69
C ASP A 58 -22.51 28.73 21.04
N GLY A 59 -21.27 29.00 21.46
CA GLY A 59 -20.97 29.81 22.65
C GLY A 59 -21.44 31.27 22.56
N GLN A 60 -21.46 31.85 21.35
CA GLN A 60 -22.01 33.20 21.12
C GLN A 60 -23.53 33.22 21.01
N ILE A 61 -24.13 32.18 20.41
CA ILE A 61 -25.57 32.06 20.20
C ILE A 61 -26.29 31.73 21.52
N ALA A 62 -25.74 30.85 22.36
CA ALA A 62 -26.37 30.40 23.60
C ALA A 62 -26.80 31.56 24.56
N PRO A 63 -25.95 32.54 24.90
CA PRO A 63 -26.35 33.65 25.77
C PRO A 63 -27.41 34.55 25.12
N LEU A 64 -27.31 34.80 23.81
CA LEU A 64 -28.31 35.58 23.07
C LEU A 64 -29.67 34.85 22.99
N GLN A 65 -29.67 33.53 22.91
CA GLN A 65 -30.91 32.74 22.99
C GLN A 65 -31.50 32.73 24.39
N ALA A 66 -30.66 32.70 25.43
CA ALA A 66 -31.11 32.73 26.82
C ALA A 66 -31.83 34.04 27.18
N GLN A 67 -31.46 35.17 26.54
CA GLN A 67 -32.13 36.45 26.72
C GLN A 67 -33.62 36.39 26.34
N PHE A 68 -34.01 35.60 25.32
CA PHE A 68 -35.42 35.41 24.96
C PHE A 68 -36.23 34.59 25.98
N GLY A 69 -35.58 33.97 26.97
CA GLY A 69 -36.25 33.31 28.10
C GLY A 69 -36.55 34.25 29.27
N ILE A 70 -36.21 35.53 29.15
CA ILE A 70 -36.46 36.61 30.11
C ILE A 70 -37.47 37.57 29.47
N ASP A 71 -38.32 38.22 30.28
CA ASP A 71 -39.22 39.28 29.80
C ASP A 71 -38.39 40.46 29.26
N LEU A 72 -38.12 40.45 27.95
CA LEU A 72 -37.45 41.51 27.20
C LEU A 72 -38.48 42.51 26.67
N ASP A 73 -38.08 43.78 26.63
CA ASP A 73 -38.84 44.79 25.87
C ASP A 73 -38.76 44.51 24.35
N ILE A 74 -39.73 45.04 23.59
CA ILE A 74 -39.86 44.84 22.14
C ILE A 74 -38.60 45.30 21.39
N GLU A 75 -38.01 46.43 21.79
CA GLU A 75 -36.77 46.95 21.20
C GLU A 75 -35.57 46.04 21.52
N GLU A 76 -35.45 45.57 22.76
CA GLU A 76 -34.37 44.65 23.17
C GLU A 76 -34.47 43.30 22.46
N ALA A 77 -35.69 42.77 22.31
CA ALA A 77 -35.94 41.55 21.55
C ALA A 77 -35.57 41.70 20.07
N LYS A 78 -35.82 42.89 19.49
CA LYS A 78 -35.47 43.18 18.10
C LYS A 78 -33.95 43.30 17.90
N GLU A 79 -33.24 44.01 18.78
CA GLU A 79 -31.78 44.09 18.75
C GLU A 79 -31.12 42.72 18.90
N THR A 80 -31.59 41.91 19.85
CA THR A 80 -31.06 40.56 20.08
C THR A 80 -31.34 39.67 18.87
N SER A 81 -32.50 39.79 18.23
CA SER A 81 -32.83 39.07 16.99
C SER A 81 -31.92 39.46 15.82
N GLU A 82 -31.64 40.76 15.66
CA GLU A 82 -30.73 41.28 14.63
C GLU A 82 -29.29 40.78 14.83
N LYS A 83 -28.83 40.63 16.08
CA LYS A 83 -27.52 40.03 16.41
C LYS A 83 -27.51 38.50 16.21
N LEU A 84 -28.61 37.83 16.52
CA LEU A 84 -28.74 36.37 16.47
C LEU A 84 -28.80 35.82 15.04
N ARG A 85 -29.53 36.50 14.16
CA ARG A 85 -29.75 36.07 12.77
C ARG A 85 -28.44 35.82 11.99
N PRO A 86 -27.47 36.75 11.92
CA PRO A 86 -26.23 36.53 11.18
C PRO A 86 -25.37 35.41 11.80
N LEU A 87 -25.39 35.24 13.13
CA LEU A 87 -24.67 34.15 13.79
C LEU A 87 -25.27 32.78 13.44
N LYS A 88 -26.60 32.65 13.45
CA LYS A 88 -27.30 31.43 13.02
C LYS A 88 -27.04 31.10 11.56
N GLN A 89 -27.03 32.10 10.67
CA GLN A 89 -26.71 31.91 9.25
C GLN A 89 -25.26 31.45 9.04
N LYS A 90 -24.30 32.07 9.72
CA LYS A 90 -22.89 31.63 9.69
C LYS A 90 -22.74 30.21 10.20
N ARG A 91 -23.41 29.88 11.30
CA ARG A 91 -23.40 28.53 11.87
C ARG A 91 -23.97 27.51 10.89
N SER A 92 -25.13 27.78 10.29
CA SER A 92 -25.74 26.84 9.34
C SER A 92 -24.87 26.64 8.09
N ALA A 93 -24.23 27.69 7.60
CA ALA A 93 -23.27 27.60 6.50
C ALA A 93 -22.06 26.71 6.88
N LEU A 94 -21.45 26.92 8.04
CA LEU A 94 -20.32 26.10 8.50
C LEU A 94 -20.71 24.64 8.75
N VAL A 95 -21.91 24.38 9.27
CA VAL A 95 -22.41 23.01 9.43
C VAL A 95 -22.60 22.32 8.08
N LEU A 96 -23.11 23.04 7.08
CA LEU A 96 -23.26 22.52 5.72
C LEU A 96 -21.89 22.21 5.10
N GLU A 97 -20.93 23.12 5.21
CA GLU A 97 -19.55 22.91 4.76
C GLU A 97 -18.88 21.72 5.47
N PHE A 98 -19.06 21.62 6.80
CA PHE A 98 -18.54 20.50 7.59
C PHE A 98 -19.12 19.16 7.15
N ASN A 99 -20.42 19.10 6.88
CA ASN A 99 -21.09 17.88 6.41
C ASN A 99 -20.70 17.50 4.99
N ASN A 100 -20.32 18.48 4.16
CA ASN A 100 -19.79 18.24 2.82
C ASN A 100 -18.34 17.70 2.83
N LEU A 101 -17.61 17.81 3.95
CA LEU A 101 -16.28 17.23 4.05
C LEU A 101 -16.33 15.70 4.08
N PRO A 102 -15.51 15.02 3.27
CA PRO A 102 -15.48 13.56 3.22
C PRO A 102 -15.19 12.96 4.60
N TYR A 103 -15.80 11.80 4.86
CA TYR A 103 -15.50 11.03 6.06
C TYR A 103 -14.18 10.29 5.88
N LEU A 104 -13.29 10.44 6.86
CA LEU A 104 -12.00 9.75 6.87
C LEU A 104 -12.21 8.30 7.30
N THR A 105 -12.12 7.38 6.34
CA THR A 105 -12.10 5.94 6.60
C THR A 105 -10.68 5.46 6.85
N GLU A 106 -10.53 4.36 7.59
CA GLU A 106 -9.23 3.71 7.79
C GLU A 106 -8.57 3.30 6.46
N SER A 107 -9.39 2.88 5.49
CA SER A 107 -8.93 2.54 4.14
C SER A 107 -8.29 3.72 3.40
N TRP A 108 -8.77 4.94 3.63
CA TRP A 108 -8.18 6.15 3.04
C TRP A 108 -6.80 6.41 3.63
N VAL A 109 -6.69 6.35 4.97
CA VAL A 109 -5.41 6.53 5.67
C VAL A 109 -4.39 5.47 5.22
N ALA A 110 -4.82 4.21 5.11
CA ALA A 110 -3.98 3.13 4.60
C ALA A 110 -3.50 3.40 3.15
N SER A 111 -4.40 3.86 2.28
CA SER A 111 -4.07 4.20 0.89
C SER A 111 -3.08 5.36 0.77
N ASP A 112 -3.25 6.40 1.59
CA ASP A 112 -2.31 7.54 1.66
C ASP A 112 -0.92 7.09 2.14
N ASN A 113 -0.86 6.28 3.20
CA ASN A 113 0.39 5.73 3.70
C ASN A 113 1.08 4.84 2.66
N ALA A 114 0.34 3.96 1.98
CA ALA A 114 0.88 3.13 0.90
C ALA A 114 1.43 3.99 -0.25
N PHE A 115 0.74 5.06 -0.62
CA PHE A 115 1.21 6.00 -1.64
C PHE A 115 2.47 6.75 -1.21
N LYS A 116 2.54 7.21 0.04
CA LYS A 116 3.74 7.86 0.61
C LYS A 116 4.94 6.90 0.62
N ARG A 117 4.74 5.63 0.99
CA ARG A 117 5.78 4.59 0.92
C ARG A 117 6.24 4.34 -0.51
N ARG A 118 5.30 4.18 -1.45
CA ARG A 118 5.58 4.08 -2.89
C ARG A 118 6.49 5.23 -3.36
N MET A 119 6.09 6.47 -3.10
CA MET A 119 6.82 7.65 -3.54
C MET A 119 8.24 7.69 -2.97
N ARG A 120 8.43 7.31 -1.70
CA ARG A 120 9.75 7.24 -1.09
C ARG A 120 10.65 6.22 -1.80
N VAL A 121 10.15 5.02 -2.10
CA VAL A 121 10.92 4.00 -2.82
C VAL A 121 11.24 4.43 -4.25
N GLU A 122 10.27 4.99 -4.97
CA GLU A 122 10.52 5.51 -6.32
C GLU A 122 11.60 6.59 -6.31
N ASN A 123 11.56 7.51 -5.34
CA ASN A 123 12.56 8.57 -5.21
C ASN A 123 13.96 8.02 -4.90
N GLU A 124 14.07 7.04 -4.00
CA GLU A 124 15.35 6.37 -3.69
C GLU A 124 15.95 5.66 -4.92
N LEU A 125 15.12 4.96 -5.69
CA LEU A 125 15.57 4.29 -6.91
C LEU A 125 15.98 5.30 -7.99
N ARG A 126 15.19 6.35 -8.20
CA ARG A 126 15.53 7.43 -9.15
C ARG A 126 16.83 8.11 -8.76
N ALA A 127 17.04 8.39 -7.48
CA ALA A 127 18.29 8.93 -6.97
C ALA A 127 19.46 7.98 -7.24
N ALA A 128 19.29 6.68 -7.00
CA ALA A 128 20.32 5.68 -7.28
C ALA A 128 20.72 5.61 -8.75
N PHE A 129 19.75 5.69 -9.68
CA PHE A 129 20.04 5.73 -11.11
C PHE A 129 20.72 7.04 -11.52
N ARG A 130 20.29 8.18 -10.97
CA ARG A 130 20.90 9.49 -11.24
C ARG A 130 22.35 9.58 -10.74
N GLU A 131 22.62 8.99 -9.58
CA GLU A 131 23.94 8.91 -8.95
C GLU A 131 24.81 7.78 -9.55
N GLU A 132 24.31 7.05 -10.55
CA GLU A 132 25.02 5.93 -11.19
C GLU A 132 25.41 4.81 -10.22
N LYS A 133 24.69 4.71 -9.08
CA LYS A 133 24.82 3.59 -8.13
C LYS A 133 24.14 2.33 -8.62
N LEU A 134 23.16 2.48 -9.52
CA LEU A 134 22.48 1.41 -10.22
C LEU A 134 22.43 1.72 -11.71
N GLU A 135 22.55 0.70 -12.54
CA GLU A 135 22.33 0.80 -13.99
C GLU A 135 20.94 0.27 -14.34
N LEU A 136 20.21 1.05 -15.14
CA LEU A 136 18.96 0.60 -15.75
C LEU A 136 19.24 0.11 -17.16
N ILE A 137 18.98 -1.18 -17.40
CA ILE A 137 19.26 -1.87 -18.65
C ILE A 137 17.95 -2.20 -19.33
N LEU A 138 17.86 -1.92 -20.63
CA LEU A 138 16.68 -2.22 -21.44
C LEU A 138 16.73 -3.66 -21.95
N SER A 139 15.58 -4.21 -22.34
CA SER A 139 15.49 -5.52 -23.01
C SER A 139 16.34 -5.62 -24.30
N THR A 140 16.72 -4.50 -24.90
CA THR A 140 17.62 -4.41 -26.06
C THR A 140 19.10 -4.51 -25.68
N ALA A 141 19.41 -4.68 -24.40
CA ALA A 141 20.75 -4.60 -23.79
C ALA A 141 21.39 -3.19 -23.80
N ASP A 142 20.62 -2.16 -24.13
CA ASP A 142 21.06 -0.77 -24.00
C ASP A 142 21.01 -0.31 -22.55
N VAL A 143 22.02 0.45 -22.13
CA VAL A 143 22.06 1.10 -20.82
C VAL A 143 21.39 2.47 -20.91
N VAL A 144 20.46 2.73 -20.00
CA VAL A 144 19.77 4.03 -19.90
C VAL A 144 20.74 5.08 -19.39
N LYS A 145 20.95 6.13 -20.19
CA LYS A 145 21.74 7.31 -19.80
C LYS A 145 20.90 8.24 -18.92
N TRP A 146 20.67 7.83 -17.67
CA TRP A 146 19.68 8.46 -16.79
C TRP A 146 19.81 9.97 -16.69
N ARG A 147 21.03 10.49 -16.40
CA ARG A 147 21.29 11.93 -16.26
C ARG A 147 20.86 12.75 -17.47
N HIS A 148 21.04 12.20 -18.66
CA HIS A 148 20.64 12.87 -19.89
C HIS A 148 19.15 12.69 -20.18
N TRP A 149 18.61 11.50 -19.92
CA TRP A 149 17.24 11.17 -20.29
C TRP A 149 16.19 11.77 -19.35
N GLU A 150 16.55 12.00 -18.08
CA GLU A 150 15.66 12.62 -17.09
C GLU A 150 15.26 14.07 -17.47
N GLU A 151 16.07 14.76 -18.25
CA GLU A 151 15.78 16.12 -18.74
C GLU A 151 14.63 16.16 -19.76
N TYR A 152 14.32 15.02 -20.40
CA TYR A 152 13.24 14.95 -21.39
C TYR A 152 11.89 14.71 -20.72
N SER A 153 10.91 15.58 -21.02
CA SER A 153 9.56 15.52 -20.45
C SER A 153 8.79 14.24 -20.77
N ASP A 154 9.20 13.51 -21.81
CA ASP A 154 8.57 12.28 -22.25
C ASP A 154 9.28 10.99 -21.80
N PHE A 155 10.45 11.12 -21.15
CA PHE A 155 11.10 10.01 -20.46
C PHE A 155 10.34 9.68 -19.18
N LYS A 156 9.91 8.41 -19.06
CA LYS A 156 9.18 7.94 -17.87
C LYS A 156 9.59 6.52 -17.53
N VAL A 157 9.73 6.26 -16.23
CA VAL A 157 9.94 4.91 -15.68
C VAL A 157 8.70 4.50 -14.92
N TYR A 158 8.14 3.35 -15.30
CA TYR A 158 6.96 2.73 -14.73
C TYR A 158 7.40 1.46 -14.01
N PHE A 159 7.68 1.56 -12.72
CA PHE A 159 8.14 0.44 -11.90
C PHE A 159 7.10 -0.69 -11.84
N ASP A 160 5.83 -0.31 -11.68
CA ASP A 160 4.66 -1.20 -11.66
C ASP A 160 4.52 -2.07 -12.92
N LEU A 161 4.82 -1.49 -14.09
CA LEU A 161 4.76 -2.20 -15.37
C LEU A 161 6.10 -2.81 -15.80
N SER A 162 7.15 -2.63 -15.01
CA SER A 162 8.53 -2.94 -15.39
C SER A 162 8.99 -2.32 -16.72
N MET A 163 8.56 -1.08 -17.00
CA MET A 163 8.71 -0.47 -18.31
C MET A 163 9.36 0.91 -18.25
N VAL A 164 10.13 1.20 -19.29
CA VAL A 164 10.76 2.51 -19.55
C VAL A 164 10.18 3.06 -20.83
N ARG A 165 9.70 4.31 -20.77
CA ARG A 165 9.34 5.11 -21.94
C ARG A 165 10.54 5.95 -22.33
N LEU A 166 11.01 5.74 -23.55
CA LEU A 166 12.21 6.36 -24.11
C LEU A 166 11.89 7.75 -24.69
N PRO A 167 12.84 8.71 -24.63
CA PRO A 167 12.68 10.01 -25.29
C PRO A 167 12.45 9.87 -26.79
N LEU A 168 11.57 10.69 -27.36
CA LEU A 168 11.28 10.70 -28.81
C LEU A 168 12.54 10.89 -29.67
N SER A 169 13.47 11.73 -29.21
CA SER A 169 14.74 12.00 -29.90
C SER A 169 15.62 10.76 -30.08
N HIS A 170 15.41 9.73 -29.26
CA HIS A 170 16.26 8.54 -29.23
C HIS A 170 15.64 7.32 -29.92
N THR A 171 14.36 7.36 -30.31
CA THR A 171 13.69 6.16 -30.85
C THR A 171 12.85 6.46 -32.08
N GLN A 172 13.26 5.93 -33.24
CA GLN A 172 12.47 6.00 -34.48
C GLN A 172 11.33 4.97 -34.53
N GLN A 173 11.37 3.89 -33.72
CA GLN A 173 10.41 2.76 -33.84
C GLN A 173 9.80 2.25 -32.53
N ARG A 174 10.52 2.25 -31.39
CA ARG A 174 10.01 1.71 -30.11
C ARG A 174 10.15 2.71 -28.98
N ARG A 175 9.02 3.29 -28.56
CA ARG A 175 8.99 4.25 -27.44
C ARG A 175 9.01 3.60 -26.06
N ARG A 176 8.89 2.28 -25.96
CA ARG A 176 8.79 1.55 -24.70
C ARG A 176 9.65 0.30 -24.72
N ALA A 177 10.35 0.04 -23.63
CA ALA A 177 11.16 -1.16 -23.44
C ALA A 177 11.00 -1.66 -21.99
N ALA A 178 11.21 -2.96 -21.78
CA ALA A 178 11.26 -3.51 -20.42
C ALA A 178 12.57 -3.09 -19.76
N GLY A 179 12.50 -2.71 -18.48
CA GLY A 179 13.64 -2.27 -17.69
C GLY A 179 14.11 -3.32 -16.70
N PHE A 180 15.42 -3.44 -16.56
CA PHE A 180 16.10 -4.42 -15.73
C PHE A 180 17.25 -3.79 -14.96
N VAL A 181 17.59 -4.38 -13.82
CA VAL A 181 18.78 -4.05 -13.03
C VAL A 181 19.53 -5.35 -12.75
N ARG A 182 20.86 -5.32 -12.77
CA ARG A 182 21.65 -6.52 -12.45
C ARG A 182 21.41 -6.91 -11.00
N LYS A 183 21.21 -8.21 -10.75
CA LYS A 183 21.03 -8.73 -9.40
C LYS A 183 22.17 -8.33 -8.43
N PRO A 184 23.47 -8.55 -8.74
CA PRO A 184 24.54 -8.21 -7.80
C PRO A 184 24.58 -6.73 -7.44
N ASP A 185 24.33 -5.85 -8.41
CA ASP A 185 24.37 -4.39 -8.21
C ASP A 185 23.23 -3.95 -7.29
N LEU A 186 22.01 -4.48 -7.51
CA LEU A 186 20.89 -4.21 -6.63
C LEU A 186 21.12 -4.77 -5.23
N ASP A 187 21.54 -6.03 -5.13
CA ASP A 187 21.74 -6.69 -3.84
C ASP A 187 22.79 -5.95 -2.99
N ALA A 188 23.89 -5.49 -3.61
CA ALA A 188 24.90 -4.66 -2.96
C ALA A 188 24.34 -3.29 -2.54
N TRP A 189 23.57 -2.64 -3.41
CA TRP A 189 22.93 -1.35 -3.12
C TRP A 189 21.95 -1.44 -1.95
N LEU A 190 21.20 -2.54 -1.83
CA LEU A 190 20.20 -2.75 -0.79
C LEU A 190 20.81 -2.91 0.62
N VAL A 191 22.09 -3.29 0.74
CA VAL A 191 22.76 -3.48 2.04
C VAL A 191 22.71 -2.21 2.91
N ARG A 192 22.70 -1.02 2.28
CA ARG A 192 22.73 0.28 2.98
C ARG A 192 21.50 0.56 3.85
N PHE A 193 20.36 -0.05 3.53
CA PHE A 193 19.12 0.12 4.30
C PHE A 193 19.10 -0.80 5.53
N GLY A 194 20.20 -1.52 5.77
CA GLY A 194 20.34 -2.47 6.84
C GLY A 194 19.62 -3.78 6.54
N ALA A 195 19.88 -4.76 7.40
CA ALA A 195 18.93 -5.85 7.57
C ALA A 195 17.75 -5.28 8.37
N ALA A 196 16.91 -4.44 7.75
CA ALA A 196 15.50 -4.51 8.10
C ALA A 196 15.17 -5.99 8.01
N LYS A 197 14.97 -6.64 9.18
CA LYS A 197 14.62 -8.06 9.21
C LYS A 197 13.48 -8.15 8.21
N ILE A 198 13.72 -8.82 7.08
CA ILE A 198 12.67 -9.21 6.17
C ILE A 198 11.93 -10.23 7.01
N THR A 199 11.06 -9.74 7.90
CA THR A 199 10.32 -10.54 8.84
C THR A 199 9.46 -11.45 7.98
N GLY A 200 9.89 -12.70 7.85
CA GLY A 200 9.00 -13.82 7.58
C GLY A 200 9.06 -14.50 6.21
N GLU A 201 9.95 -14.18 5.27
CA GLU A 201 9.89 -14.86 3.94
C GLU A 201 10.95 -15.92 3.62
N PRO A 202 12.22 -15.84 4.03
CA PRO A 202 13.15 -16.95 3.81
C PRO A 202 13.05 -18.00 4.92
N GLU A 203 13.32 -17.61 6.18
CA GLU A 203 13.40 -18.55 7.30
C GLU A 203 12.05 -19.17 7.66
N GLU A 204 10.98 -18.38 7.81
CA GLU A 204 9.67 -18.94 8.18
C GLU A 204 9.05 -19.77 7.07
N ARG A 205 9.33 -19.42 5.81
CA ARG A 205 8.91 -20.20 4.65
C ARG A 205 9.66 -21.53 4.59
N GLU A 206 10.94 -21.52 4.94
CA GLU A 206 11.77 -22.71 5.06
C GLU A 206 11.36 -23.57 6.26
N HIS A 207 11.07 -22.96 7.41
CA HIS A 207 10.50 -23.66 8.57
C HIS A 207 9.11 -24.23 8.28
N LEU A 208 8.25 -23.51 7.56
CA LEU A 208 6.95 -24.01 7.11
C LEU A 208 7.11 -25.16 6.13
N ARG A 209 8.05 -25.05 5.18
CA ARG A 209 8.37 -26.11 4.22
C ARG A 209 8.83 -27.36 4.93
N ASN A 210 9.82 -27.24 5.81
CA ASN A 210 10.38 -28.37 6.58
C ASN A 210 9.28 -29.01 7.45
N TRP A 211 8.45 -28.20 8.11
CA TRP A 211 7.33 -28.71 8.89
C TRP A 211 6.29 -29.45 8.03
N LEU A 212 5.95 -28.95 6.84
CA LEU A 212 5.04 -29.62 5.91
C LEU A 212 5.64 -30.93 5.37
N GLU A 213 6.93 -30.94 5.03
CA GLU A 213 7.63 -32.14 4.58
C GLU A 213 7.68 -33.21 5.66
N ASP A 214 7.94 -32.83 6.91
CA ASP A 214 7.93 -33.76 8.05
C ASP A 214 6.53 -34.36 8.27
N LYS A 215 5.47 -33.56 8.13
CA LYS A 215 4.09 -34.04 8.22
C LYS A 215 3.72 -34.99 7.09
N VAL A 216 4.18 -34.71 5.87
CA VAL A 216 3.98 -35.61 4.72
C VAL A 216 4.73 -36.93 4.92
N ARG A 217 5.93 -36.89 5.53
CA ARG A 217 6.70 -38.11 5.84
C ARG A 217 6.05 -38.92 6.97
N SER A 218 5.50 -38.26 7.99
CA SER A 218 4.84 -38.94 9.12
C SER A 218 3.49 -39.53 8.71
N ASP A 219 2.68 -38.75 7.98
CA ASP A 219 1.36 -39.14 7.54
C ASP A 219 1.48 -39.76 6.14
N LYS A 220 1.67 -41.09 6.05
CA LYS A 220 1.78 -41.80 4.76
C LYS A 220 0.58 -41.60 3.80
N ALA A 221 -0.55 -41.10 4.31
CA ALA A 221 -1.72 -40.69 3.53
C ALA A 221 -2.34 -39.42 4.13
N LYS A 222 -3.01 -38.61 3.30
CA LYS A 222 -3.64 -37.35 3.71
C LYS A 222 -4.74 -37.60 4.73
N ALA A 223 -4.40 -37.47 6.01
CA ALA A 223 -5.32 -37.72 7.12
C ALA A 223 -6.28 -36.54 7.35
N ARG A 224 -5.87 -35.31 7.00
CA ARG A 224 -6.62 -34.07 7.29
C ARG A 224 -6.81 -33.19 6.05
N SER A 225 -7.78 -32.28 6.12
CA SER A 225 -8.01 -31.29 5.06
C SER A 225 -6.89 -30.25 5.01
N LYS A 226 -6.70 -29.61 3.84
CA LYS A 226 -5.75 -28.50 3.66
C LYS A 226 -6.00 -27.36 4.67
N GLU A 227 -7.27 -27.09 4.97
CA GLU A 227 -7.66 -26.07 5.95
C GLU A 227 -7.23 -26.41 7.38
N SER A 228 -7.25 -27.69 7.75
CA SER A 228 -6.77 -28.13 9.07
C SER A 228 -5.25 -27.95 9.20
N TYR A 229 -4.48 -28.29 8.17
CA TYR A 229 -3.04 -28.02 8.15
C TYR A 229 -2.74 -26.52 8.16
N ARG A 230 -3.56 -25.70 7.47
CA ARG A 230 -3.44 -24.24 7.51
C ARG A 230 -3.68 -23.69 8.91
N ALA A 231 -4.73 -24.13 9.59
CA ALA A 231 -5.03 -23.70 10.96
C ALA A 231 -3.93 -24.10 11.94
N GLU A 232 -3.33 -25.30 11.79
CA GLU A 232 -2.19 -25.74 12.60
C GLU A 232 -0.93 -24.91 12.31
N ALA A 233 -0.66 -24.62 11.03
CA ALA A 233 0.46 -23.77 10.62
C ALA A 233 0.32 -22.34 11.17
N GLN A 234 -0.88 -21.75 11.12
CA GLN A 234 -1.14 -20.40 11.66
C GLN A 234 -0.99 -20.33 13.18
N ARG A 235 -1.29 -21.42 13.91
CA ARG A 235 -1.03 -21.49 15.36
C ARG A 235 0.46 -21.57 15.69
N ARG A 236 1.23 -22.30 14.87
CA ARG A 236 2.65 -22.55 15.11
C ARG A 236 3.55 -21.42 14.62
N PHE A 237 3.11 -20.72 13.59
CA PHE A 237 3.82 -19.62 12.96
C PHE A 237 2.83 -18.45 12.75
N PRO A 238 2.70 -17.55 13.74
CA PRO A 238 1.69 -16.50 13.76
C PRO A 238 1.77 -15.51 12.57
N SER A 239 2.94 -15.40 11.97
CA SER A 239 3.29 -14.54 10.84
C SER A 239 2.90 -15.08 9.46
N ILE A 240 2.38 -16.32 9.38
CA ILE A 240 2.05 -16.94 8.08
C ILE A 240 0.76 -16.37 7.50
N THR A 241 0.89 -15.76 6.32
CA THR A 241 -0.26 -15.36 5.48
C THR A 241 -0.84 -16.56 4.71
N ILE A 242 -2.12 -16.48 4.34
CA ILE A 242 -2.80 -17.52 3.54
C ILE A 242 -2.08 -17.73 2.19
N ARG A 243 -1.59 -16.65 1.58
CA ARG A 243 -0.84 -16.71 0.31
C ARG A 243 0.47 -17.47 0.47
N MET A 244 1.23 -17.19 1.53
CA MET A 244 2.48 -17.90 1.82
C MET A 244 2.22 -19.39 2.06
N PHE A 245 1.21 -19.74 2.86
CA PHE A 245 0.83 -21.13 3.09
C PHE A 245 0.48 -21.86 1.80
N ASN A 246 -0.36 -21.26 0.95
CA ASN A 246 -0.74 -21.88 -0.32
C ASN A 246 0.47 -22.08 -1.24
N SER A 247 1.35 -21.09 -1.34
CA SER A 247 2.55 -21.20 -2.17
C SER A 247 3.51 -22.30 -1.69
N VAL A 248 3.70 -22.45 -0.37
CA VAL A 248 4.55 -23.53 0.17
C VAL A 248 3.86 -24.88 0.07
N TRP A 249 2.55 -24.96 0.30
CA TRP A 249 1.76 -26.18 0.13
C TRP A 249 1.92 -26.76 -1.28
N ASP A 250 1.83 -25.91 -2.31
CA ASP A 250 1.94 -26.35 -3.70
C ASP A 250 3.37 -26.81 -4.07
N GLN A 251 4.38 -26.38 -3.33
CA GLN A 251 5.79 -26.76 -3.53
C GLN A 251 6.22 -27.98 -2.72
N ALA A 252 5.80 -28.07 -1.45
CA ALA A 252 6.32 -29.03 -0.48
C ALA A 252 5.53 -30.35 -0.44
N VAL A 253 4.26 -30.32 -0.84
CA VAL A 253 3.33 -31.44 -0.65
C VAL A 253 3.18 -32.25 -1.95
N PRO A 254 3.14 -33.60 -1.92
CA PRO A 254 2.93 -34.44 -3.10
C PRO A 254 1.61 -34.15 -3.82
N GLU A 255 1.58 -34.41 -5.12
CA GLU A 255 0.41 -34.11 -5.97
C GLU A 255 -0.88 -34.80 -5.49
N ALA A 256 -0.77 -36.02 -4.95
CA ALA A 256 -1.88 -36.78 -4.37
C ALA A 256 -2.61 -36.06 -3.23
N TRP A 257 -1.93 -35.13 -2.54
CA TRP A 257 -2.48 -34.35 -1.43
C TRP A 257 -3.01 -32.99 -1.87
N LYS A 258 -2.63 -32.50 -3.05
CA LYS A 258 -3.14 -31.25 -3.62
C LYS A 258 -4.55 -31.40 -4.18
N GLN A 259 -4.90 -32.61 -4.61
CA GLN A 259 -6.23 -32.93 -5.08
C GLN A 259 -7.27 -32.74 -3.95
N PRO A 260 -8.40 -32.08 -4.24
CA PRO A 260 -9.53 -32.05 -3.31
C PRO A 260 -9.97 -33.50 -3.06
N GLY A 261 -9.98 -33.90 -1.79
CA GLY A 261 -10.34 -35.27 -1.43
C GLY A 261 -11.75 -35.59 -1.93
N ARG A 262 -11.96 -36.81 -2.45
CA ARG A 262 -13.30 -37.31 -2.78
C ARG A 262 -14.14 -37.25 -1.51
N THR A 263 -15.13 -36.36 -1.48
CA THR A 263 -16.12 -36.30 -0.40
C THR A 263 -16.77 -37.69 -0.31
N ARG A 264 -16.54 -38.40 0.79
CA ARG A 264 -17.33 -39.57 1.14
C ARG A 264 -18.76 -39.07 1.32
N THR A 265 -19.58 -39.17 0.28
CA THR A 265 -21.03 -39.09 0.39
C THR A 265 -21.45 -40.11 1.43
N LYS A 266 -22.08 -39.64 2.51
CA LYS A 266 -22.68 -40.50 3.53
C LYS A 266 -23.59 -41.49 2.81
N SER A 267 -23.22 -42.76 2.77
CA SER A 267 -24.12 -43.84 2.37
C SER A 267 -25.30 -43.81 3.33
N GLY A 268 -26.48 -43.56 2.76
CA GLY A 268 -27.73 -43.48 3.49
C GLY A 268 -27.98 -44.73 4.31
N LYS A 269 -28.50 -44.51 5.51
CA LYS A 269 -29.27 -45.49 6.26
C LYS A 269 -30.28 -46.16 5.32
N LYS A 270 -30.29 -47.48 5.30
CA LYS A 270 -31.51 -48.28 5.26
C LYS A 270 -31.51 -49.14 6.51
#